data_AF-A0A0J6QUC9-F1
#
_entry.id   AF-A0A0J6QUC9-F1
#
_cell.length_a   1.000
_cell.length_b   1.000
_cell.length_c   1.000
_cell.angle_alpha   90.00
_cell.angle_beta   90.00
_cell.angle_gamma   90.00
#
_symmetry.space_group_name_H-M   'P 1'
#
loop_
_entity.id
_entity.type
_entity.pdbx_description
1 polymer ?
#
loop_
_entity_poly.entity_id
_entity_poly.type
_entity_poly.pdbx_seq_one_letter_code
_entity_poly.pdbx_strand_id
1 'polypeptide(L)'
;MADAITPEAFRTRFPALAGIADAVIAGALAEAAPRVGASWPDADARLGRMLHAAHTLTLDGQGGPEAELARAGALDLKALRSGTLHLERRDPAPDAAPGTLGLTSYGRRFHEVMRRNSPGVAVV
;
A
#
# COMPACT_ATOMS: atom_id res chain seq x y z
N MET A 1 -11.11 -16.90 -16.46
CA MET A 1 -11.87 -15.76 -15.90
C MET A 1 -11.19 -15.38 -14.61
N ALA A 2 -10.50 -14.24 -14.56
CA ALA A 2 -9.85 -13.78 -13.34
C ALA A 2 -10.92 -13.57 -12.25
N ASP A 3 -10.77 -14.25 -11.13
CA ASP A 3 -11.67 -14.19 -9.99
C ASP A 3 -11.76 -12.72 -9.52
N ALA A 4 -12.96 -12.13 -9.63
CA ALA A 4 -13.15 -10.71 -9.37
C ALA A 4 -12.96 -10.43 -7.87
N ILE A 5 -12.03 -9.56 -7.53
CA ILE A 5 -11.80 -9.15 -6.13
C ILE A 5 -13.00 -8.34 -5.65
N THR A 6 -13.81 -8.92 -4.76
CA THR A 6 -14.96 -8.22 -4.19
C THR A 6 -14.54 -7.25 -3.08
N PRO A 7 -15.29 -6.15 -2.86
CA PRO A 7 -15.08 -5.26 -1.72
C PRO A 7 -15.16 -5.98 -0.37
N GLU A 8 -16.04 -6.98 -0.26
CA GLU A 8 -16.14 -7.83 0.93
C GLU A 8 -14.83 -8.59 1.20
N ALA A 9 -14.31 -9.33 0.20
CA ALA A 9 -13.06 -10.06 0.33
C ALA A 9 -11.87 -9.15 0.69
N PHE A 10 -11.88 -7.92 0.16
CA PHE A 10 -10.90 -6.90 0.51
C PHE A 10 -10.98 -6.51 2.00
N ARG A 11 -12.18 -6.23 2.52
CA ARG A 11 -12.38 -5.90 3.94
C ARG A 11 -12.04 -7.05 4.88
N THR A 12 -12.40 -8.28 4.51
CA THR A 12 -12.01 -9.48 5.26
C THR A 12 -10.48 -9.58 5.37
N ARG A 13 -9.76 -9.23 4.31
CA ARG A 13 -8.30 -9.27 4.28
C ARG A 13 -7.64 -8.12 5.04
N PHE A 14 -8.26 -6.94 5.04
CA PHE A 14 -7.76 -5.72 5.67
C PHE A 14 -8.80 -5.10 6.61
N PRO A 15 -8.92 -5.60 7.85
CA PRO A 15 -9.90 -5.11 8.81
C PRO A 15 -9.79 -3.61 9.13
N ALA A 16 -8.59 -3.03 9.03
CA ALA A 16 -8.37 -1.59 9.22
C ALA A 16 -9.08 -0.71 8.17
N LEU A 17 -9.55 -1.31 7.06
CA LEU A 17 -10.26 -0.65 5.97
C LEU A 17 -11.74 -1.09 5.92
N ALA A 18 -12.23 -1.77 6.97
CA ALA A 18 -13.59 -2.32 7.01
C ALA A 18 -14.70 -1.25 6.91
N GLY A 19 -14.43 -0.02 7.34
CA GLY A 19 -15.38 1.10 7.29
C GLY A 19 -15.50 1.78 5.93
N ILE A 20 -14.74 1.38 4.91
CA ILE A 20 -14.74 2.04 3.60
C ILE A 20 -15.89 1.52 2.73
N ALA A 21 -16.58 2.45 2.05
CA ALA A 21 -17.69 2.15 1.16
C ALA A 21 -17.25 1.31 -0.07
N ASP A 22 -18.13 0.42 -0.52
CA ASP A 22 -17.85 -0.52 -1.61
C ASP A 22 -17.41 0.16 -2.91
N ALA A 23 -18.04 1.28 -3.26
CA ALA A 23 -17.70 2.05 -4.45
C ALA A 23 -16.26 2.58 -4.41
N VAL A 24 -15.79 3.00 -3.23
CA VAL A 24 -14.43 3.51 -3.02
C VAL A 24 -13.42 2.38 -3.12
N ILE A 25 -13.71 1.23 -2.51
CA ILE A 25 -12.87 0.03 -2.62
C ILE A 25 -12.79 -0.45 -4.08
N ALA A 26 -13.93 -0.49 -4.79
CA ALA A 26 -14.00 -0.90 -6.18
C ALA A 26 -13.18 0.04 -7.09
N GLY A 27 -13.27 1.35 -6.87
CA GLY A 27 -12.44 2.34 -7.57
C GLY A 27 -10.94 2.12 -7.34
N ALA A 28 -10.51 2.00 -6.08
CA ALA A 28 -9.12 1.75 -5.76
C ALA A 28 -8.59 0.43 -6.33
N LEU A 29 -9.42 -0.62 -6.35
CA LEU A 29 -9.07 -1.89 -7.00
C LEU A 29 -8.98 -1.74 -8.52
N ALA A 30 -9.82 -0.93 -9.16
CA ALA A 30 -9.73 -0.66 -10.60
C ALA A 30 -8.41 0.06 -10.95
N GLU A 31 -8.04 1.07 -10.16
CA GLU A 31 -6.78 1.81 -10.32
C GLU A 31 -5.53 0.94 -10.08
N ALA A 32 -5.63 -0.04 -9.18
CA ALA A 32 -4.55 -0.99 -8.90
C ALA A 32 -4.35 -2.04 -10.01
N ALA A 33 -5.35 -2.28 -10.87
CA ALA A 33 -5.29 -3.32 -11.91
C ALA A 33 -4.09 -3.20 -12.86
N PRO A 34 -3.81 -2.03 -13.49
CA PRO A 34 -2.68 -1.89 -14.40
C PRO A 34 -1.31 -1.96 -13.73
N ARG A 35 -1.23 -1.93 -12.39
CA ARG A 35 0.03 -1.96 -11.63
C ARG A 35 0.56 -3.37 -11.41
N VAL A 36 -0.25 -4.38 -11.72
CA VAL A 36 0.09 -5.79 -11.59
C VAL A 36 0.34 -6.36 -12.99
N GLY A 37 1.49 -7.00 -13.18
CA GLY A 37 1.87 -7.54 -14.49
C GLY A 37 1.02 -8.74 -14.89
N ALA A 38 0.69 -8.85 -16.18
CA ALA A 38 -0.06 -10.00 -16.72
C ALA A 38 0.68 -11.34 -16.60
N SER A 39 1.99 -11.31 -16.32
CA SER A 39 2.85 -12.49 -16.15
C SER A 39 2.92 -12.99 -14.70
N TRP A 40 2.28 -12.30 -13.75
CA TRP A 40 2.31 -12.70 -12.35
C TRP A 40 1.41 -13.92 -12.13
N PRO A 41 1.77 -14.86 -11.24
CA PRO A 41 0.85 -15.90 -10.80
C PRO A 41 -0.43 -15.29 -10.22
N ASP A 42 -1.58 -15.89 -10.51
CA ASP A 42 -2.90 -15.35 -10.14
C ASP A 42 -3.02 -14.97 -8.65
N ALA A 43 -2.42 -15.76 -7.76
CA ALA A 43 -2.41 -15.49 -6.32
C ALA A 43 -1.65 -14.20 -5.97
N ASP A 44 -0.48 -14.00 -6.57
CA ASP A 44 0.35 -12.80 -6.37
C ASP A 44 -0.25 -11.59 -7.08
N ALA A 45 -0.87 -11.79 -8.24
CA ALA A 45 -1.59 -10.75 -8.94
C ALA A 45 -2.77 -10.21 -8.10
N ARG A 46 -3.56 -11.13 -7.54
CA ARG A 46 -4.67 -10.80 -6.64
C ARG A 46 -4.19 -10.08 -5.39
N LEU A 47 -3.15 -10.60 -4.74
CA LEU A 47 -2.58 -9.99 -3.54
C LEU A 47 -1.96 -8.61 -3.83
N GLY A 48 -1.23 -8.47 -4.94
CA GLY A 48 -0.63 -7.22 -5.36
C GLY A 48 -1.67 -6.14 -5.58
N ARG A 49 -2.76 -6.47 -6.28
CA ARG A 49 -3.88 -5.55 -6.53
C ARG A 49 -4.55 -5.08 -5.23
N MET A 50 -4.79 -6.02 -4.31
CA MET A 50 -5.30 -5.74 -2.96
C MET A 50 -4.36 -4.80 -2.17
N LEU A 51 -3.06 -5.09 -2.16
CA LEU A 51 -2.08 -4.29 -1.42
C LEU A 51 -1.92 -2.88 -1.99
N HIS A 52 -1.91 -2.73 -3.31
CA HIS A 52 -1.81 -1.42 -3.95
C HIS A 52 -3.07 -0.57 -3.71
N ALA A 53 -4.26 -1.18 -3.77
CA ALA A 53 -5.51 -0.49 -3.41
C ALA A 53 -5.50 -0.05 -1.94
N ALA A 54 -5.10 -0.92 -1.01
CA ALA A 54 -4.99 -0.58 0.41
C ALA A 54 -3.96 0.53 0.67
N HIS A 55 -2.83 0.52 -0.05
CA HIS A 55 -1.83 1.59 0.02
C HIS A 55 -2.42 2.94 -0.41
N THR A 56 -3.09 2.97 -1.56
CA THR A 56 -3.69 4.20 -2.11
C THR A 56 -4.74 4.78 -1.15
N LEU A 57 -5.68 3.94 -0.68
CA LEU A 57 -6.69 4.36 0.28
C LEU A 57 -6.08 4.90 1.59
N THR A 58 -4.98 4.29 2.04
CA THR A 58 -4.27 4.77 3.24
C THR A 58 -3.61 6.13 3.01
N LEU A 59 -3.01 6.36 1.84
CA LEU A 59 -2.44 7.67 1.47
C LEU A 59 -3.53 8.74 1.38
N ASP A 60 -4.71 8.37 0.90
CA ASP A 60 -5.89 9.25 0.85
C ASP A 60 -6.52 9.50 2.23
N GLY A 61 -5.94 8.93 3.29
CA GLY A 61 -6.39 9.14 4.65
C GLY A 61 -7.63 8.34 5.04
N GLN A 62 -7.88 7.22 4.36
CA GLN A 62 -8.97 6.29 4.65
C GLN A 62 -8.47 5.07 5.43
N GLY A 63 -9.13 4.76 6.55
CA GLY A 63 -8.86 3.56 7.34
C GLY A 63 -8.25 3.83 8.72
N GLY A 64 -7.39 2.92 9.16
CA GLY A 64 -6.81 2.91 10.50
C GLY A 64 -5.71 3.95 10.75
N PRO A 65 -4.84 3.74 11.76
CA PRO A 65 -3.93 4.78 12.27
C PRO A 65 -2.90 5.29 11.26
N GLU A 66 -2.42 4.44 10.33
CA GLU A 66 -1.54 4.91 9.24
C GLU A 66 -2.25 5.94 8.34
N ALA A 67 -3.57 5.81 8.16
CA ALA A 67 -4.35 6.74 7.37
C ALA A 67 -4.57 8.08 8.10
N GLU A 68 -4.75 8.06 9.42
CA GLU A 68 -4.79 9.28 10.24
C GLU A 68 -3.47 10.04 10.15
N LEU A 69 -2.34 9.33 10.22
CA LEU A 69 -1.01 9.90 10.00
C LEU A 69 -0.86 10.47 8.58
N ALA A 70 -1.43 9.81 7.57
CA ALA A 70 -1.47 10.33 6.19
C ALA A 70 -2.20 11.68 6.11
N ARG A 71 -3.39 11.78 6.72
CA ARG A 71 -4.15 13.04 6.77
C ARG A 71 -3.40 14.14 7.50
N ALA A 72 -2.63 13.78 8.52
CA ALA A 72 -1.80 14.72 9.27
C ALA A 72 -0.48 15.08 8.55
N GLY A 73 -0.21 14.53 7.36
CA GLY A 73 1.06 14.73 6.65
C GLY A 73 2.26 14.12 7.39
N ALA A 74 2.01 13.17 8.30
CA ALA A 74 2.98 12.65 9.26
C ALA A 74 3.49 11.25 8.93
N LEU A 75 3.20 10.71 7.74
CA LEU A 75 3.67 9.38 7.31
C LEU A 75 5.20 9.25 7.32
N ASP A 76 5.92 10.35 7.12
CA ASP A 76 7.39 10.42 7.13
C ASP A 76 7.99 10.70 8.52
N LEU A 77 7.15 10.92 9.53
CA LEU A 77 7.57 11.34 10.87
C LEU A 77 7.67 10.12 11.81
N LYS A 78 8.87 9.90 12.35
CA LYS A 78 9.18 8.74 13.21
C LYS A 78 8.78 8.96 14.69
N ALA A 79 8.77 10.21 15.14
CA ALA A 79 8.36 10.60 16.49
C ALA A 79 7.86 12.05 16.51
N LEU A 80 6.81 12.31 17.29
CA LEU A 80 6.31 13.66 17.55
C LEU A 80 6.26 13.88 19.07
N ARG A 81 7.15 14.73 19.60
CA ARG A 81 7.19 15.12 21.02
C ARG A 81 6.94 16.62 21.13
N SER A 82 5.92 17.02 21.89
CA SER A 82 5.50 18.42 22.00
C SER A 82 6.05 19.09 23.26
N GLY A 83 6.71 20.25 23.07
CA GLY A 83 7.35 21.09 24.09
C GLY A 83 8.37 22.05 23.46
N THR A 84 9.52 21.53 23.03
CA THR A 84 10.58 22.22 22.28
C THR A 84 10.91 21.36 21.06
N LEU A 85 10.24 21.63 19.94
CA LEU A 85 10.00 20.66 18.86
C LEU A 85 11.31 20.14 18.21
N HIS A 86 11.56 18.83 18.31
CA HIS A 86 12.59 18.11 17.57
C HIS A 86 11.90 17.10 16.62
N LEU A 87 12.18 17.20 15.32
CA LEU A 87 11.60 16.36 14.27
C LEU A 87 12.66 15.37 13.77
N GLU A 88 12.51 14.08 14.06
CA GLU A 88 13.31 13.04 13.43
C GLU A 88 12.54 12.45 12.24
N ARG A 89 13.03 12.78 11.04
CA ARG A 89 12.58 12.13 9.80
C ARG A 89 13.13 10.71 9.76
N ARG A 90 12.30 9.75 9.33
CA ARG A 90 12.75 8.37 9.18
C ARG A 90 13.88 8.32 8.14
N ASP A 91 15.08 7.88 8.55
CA ASP A 91 16.12 7.57 7.58
C ASP A 91 15.66 6.43 6.67
N PRO A 92 15.82 6.56 5.34
CA PRO A 92 15.54 5.47 4.42
C PRO A 92 16.50 4.32 4.72
N ALA A 93 15.96 3.11 4.93
CA ALA A 93 16.77 1.91 4.96
C ALA A 93 17.50 1.74 3.61
N PRO A 94 18.67 1.09 3.55
CA PRO A 94 19.41 0.88 2.29
C PRO A 94 18.58 0.14 1.22
N ASP A 95 17.57 -0.65 1.62
CA ASP A 95 16.61 -1.32 0.74
C ASP A 95 15.21 -0.65 0.73
N ALA A 96 15.15 0.65 0.98
CA ALA A 96 13.90 1.40 1.00
C ALA A 96 13.15 1.24 -0.33
N ALA A 97 11.84 0.96 -0.24
CA ALA A 97 10.98 0.90 -1.41
C ALA A 97 11.00 2.26 -2.13
N PRO A 98 11.09 2.29 -3.47
CA PRO A 98 11.17 3.53 -4.22
C PRO A 98 9.87 4.34 -4.11
N GLY A 99 10.01 5.66 -4.00
CA GLY A 99 8.90 6.60 -3.98
C GLY A 99 7.98 6.45 -2.76
N THR A 100 6.68 6.66 -2.96
CA THR A 100 5.67 6.65 -1.88
C THR A 100 5.35 5.26 -1.34
N LEU A 101 5.80 4.19 -1.99
CA LEU A 101 5.54 2.81 -1.56
C LEU A 101 6.12 2.52 -0.17
N GLY A 102 7.17 3.22 0.24
CA GLY A 102 7.74 3.11 1.58
C GLY A 102 6.85 3.64 2.70
N LEU A 103 5.90 4.54 2.39
CA LEU A 103 5.16 5.34 3.36
C LEU A 103 4.16 4.54 4.19
N THR A 104 3.53 3.53 3.58
CA THR A 104 2.53 2.70 4.28
C THR A 104 3.00 1.26 4.40
N SER A 105 2.50 0.55 5.42
CA SER A 105 2.75 -0.88 5.56
C SER A 105 2.33 -1.69 4.33
N TYR A 106 1.21 -1.32 3.71
CA TYR A 106 0.71 -1.97 2.49
C TYR A 106 1.62 -1.73 1.28
N GLY A 107 2.16 -0.52 1.12
CA GLY A 107 3.07 -0.19 0.02
C GLY A 107 4.39 -0.99 0.10
N ARG A 108 4.95 -1.16 1.31
CA ARG A 108 6.15 -1.99 1.52
C ARG A 108 5.91 -3.46 1.15
N ARG A 109 4.76 -4.02 1.55
CA ARG A 109 4.37 -5.39 1.20
C ARG A 109 4.08 -5.54 -0.29
N PHE A 110 3.47 -4.54 -0.92
CA PHE A 110 3.28 -4.54 -2.38
C PHE A 110 4.63 -4.59 -3.10
N HIS A 111 5.60 -3.79 -2.65
CA HIS A 111 6.95 -3.80 -3.21
C HIS A 111 7.64 -5.16 -3.05
N GLU A 112 7.44 -5.87 -1.93
CA GLU A 112 7.93 -7.24 -1.77
C GLU A 112 7.34 -8.21 -2.81
N VAL A 113 6.04 -8.11 -3.08
CA VAL A 113 5.37 -8.92 -4.12
C VAL A 113 5.89 -8.54 -5.50
N MET A 114 6.09 -7.25 -5.78
CA MET A 114 6.71 -6.79 -7.03
C MET A 114 8.09 -7.40 -7.24
N ARG A 115 8.96 -7.38 -6.21
CA ARG A 115 10.32 -7.93 -6.34
C ARG A 115 10.33 -9.43 -6.63
N ARG A 116 9.39 -10.19 -6.06
CA ARG A 116 9.27 -11.64 -6.32
C ARG A 116 8.83 -11.94 -7.76
N ASN A 117 8.06 -11.04 -8.35
CA ASN A 117 7.43 -11.22 -9.66
C ASN A 117 8.09 -10.42 -10.78
N SER A 118 9.09 -9.60 -10.46
CA SER A 118 9.88 -8.88 -11.46
C SER A 118 11.01 -9.79 -11.93
N PRO A 119 11.20 -9.97 -13.26
CA PRO A 119 12.41 -10.63 -13.75
C PRO A 119 13.59 -9.78 -13.29
N GLY A 120 14.54 -10.39 -12.55
CA GLY A 120 15.74 -9.68 -12.13
C GLY A 120 16.43 -9.13 -13.36
N VAL A 121 16.47 -7.79 -13.49
CA VAL A 121 17.27 -7.14 -14.52
C VAL A 121 18.72 -7.37 -14.13
N ALA A 122 19.33 -8.41 -14.70
CA ALA A 122 20.77 -8.55 -14.74
C ALA A 122 21.28 -7.46 -15.68
N VAL A 123 21.81 -6.37 -15.12
CA VAL A 123 22.61 -5.42 -15.88
C VAL A 123 23.92 -6.15 -16.19
N VAL A 124 24.09 -6.57 -17.46
CA VAL A 124 25.34 -7.15 -17.99
C VAL A 124 26.21 -6.04 -18.53
#